data_AF-A0A127SBY9-F1
#
_entry.id   AF-A0A127SBY9-F1
#
_cell.length_a   1.000
_cell.length_b   1.000
_cell.length_c   1.000
_cell.angle_alpha   90.00
_cell.angle_beta   90.00
_cell.angle_gamma   90.00
#
_symmetry.space_group_name_H-M   'P 1'
#
loop_
_entity.id
_entity.type
_entity.pdbx_description
1 polymer ?
#
loop_
_entity_poly.entity_id
_entity_poly.type
_entity_poly.pdbx_seq_one_letter_code
_entity_poly.pdbx_strand_id
1 'polypeptide(L)'
;MYCLDNIDNIKNTVRPKKTAHVYVPYNCGRKCPFCESRKMYDTLDVSLDKTLDVLRRIADSDIEDIMITGGEPCDNLDYLGKMLDILKDKIVYVNTLFPSESAKDITHMFDVEYPCVKGINVSRHLSTYEKDSAFLYAPATDDVLGSLKVPVRINCVIQDKRAPFSWVDSVVRRWEKQHDHKPNLELHFRENFNEVTAENLHIQDSPFLKTLCENYKYHYYNMGTSFDDVSFLSDSGMTVYYHKILPYSICKIGPLTILHEMVVFPDAEVCTDWDGSKDGLEEYCKWVNYKL
;
A
#
# COMPACT_ATOMS: atom_id res chain seq x y z
N MET A 1 -14.54 -32.05 -3.17
CA MET A 1 -15.96 -31.69 -3.33
C MET A 1 -16.40 -31.11 -2.00
N TYR A 2 -16.24 -29.80 -1.84
CA TYR A 2 -16.71 -29.04 -0.69
C TYR A 2 -17.42 -27.80 -1.23
N CYS A 3 -18.59 -27.54 -0.65
CA CYS A 3 -19.73 -26.77 -1.15
C CYS A 3 -19.43 -25.38 -1.72
N LEU A 4 -19.93 -25.15 -2.94
CA LEU A 4 -20.23 -23.84 -3.52
C LEU A 4 -21.66 -23.41 -3.18
N ASP A 5 -22.06 -23.54 -1.91
CA ASP A 5 -23.37 -23.11 -1.44
C ASP A 5 -23.24 -21.78 -0.72
N ASN A 6 -23.16 -20.68 -1.48
CA ASN A 6 -23.72 -19.36 -1.14
C ASN A 6 -23.42 -18.30 -2.22
N ILE A 7 -23.76 -18.62 -3.48
CA ILE A 7 -23.74 -17.65 -4.59
C ILE A 7 -24.78 -16.52 -4.38
N ASP A 8 -25.75 -16.69 -3.48
CA ASP A 8 -26.81 -15.71 -3.23
C ASP A 8 -26.41 -14.48 -2.39
N ASN A 9 -25.21 -14.46 -1.79
CA ASN A 9 -24.70 -13.28 -1.06
C ASN A 9 -23.92 -12.28 -1.92
N ILE A 10 -23.77 -12.52 -3.23
CA ILE A 10 -23.18 -11.56 -4.20
C ILE A 10 -24.23 -10.50 -4.63
N LYS A 11 -25.27 -10.28 -3.82
CA LYS A 11 -26.26 -9.19 -4.02
C LYS A 11 -25.89 -7.89 -3.32
N ASN A 12 -24.82 -7.87 -2.52
CA ASN A 12 -24.14 -6.62 -2.18
C ASN A 12 -23.11 -6.35 -3.28
N THR A 13 -23.54 -5.50 -4.22
CA THR A 13 -22.77 -5.02 -5.36
C THR A 13 -21.36 -4.66 -4.92
N VAL A 14 -20.35 -5.41 -5.37
CA VAL A 14 -18.96 -4.90 -5.37
C VAL A 14 -18.99 -3.73 -6.33
N ARG A 15 -19.27 -2.52 -5.81
CA ARG A 15 -18.86 -1.31 -6.50
C ARG A 15 -17.34 -1.38 -6.46
N PRO A 16 -16.65 -1.53 -7.60
CA PRO A 16 -15.20 -1.36 -7.58
C PRO A 16 -14.93 -0.01 -6.94
N LYS A 17 -14.16 -0.01 -5.85
CA LYS A 17 -13.77 1.24 -5.18
C LYS A 17 -13.11 2.13 -6.22
N LYS A 18 -13.55 3.39 -6.27
CA LYS A 18 -12.99 4.38 -7.18
C LYS A 18 -11.73 4.92 -6.51
N THR A 19 -10.58 4.32 -6.83
CA THR A 19 -9.31 4.60 -6.15
C THR A 19 -8.36 5.33 -7.09
N ALA A 20 -7.51 6.21 -6.52
CA ALA A 20 -6.36 6.75 -7.24
C ALA A 20 -5.07 6.55 -6.44
N HIS A 21 -4.02 6.16 -7.14
CA HIS A 21 -2.65 6.13 -6.64
C HIS A 21 -1.90 7.33 -7.18
N VAL A 22 -1.38 8.17 -6.28
CA VAL A 22 -0.75 9.45 -6.61
C VAL A 22 0.70 9.43 -6.15
N TYR A 23 1.61 9.49 -7.12
CA TYR A 23 3.02 9.74 -6.84
C TYR A 23 3.21 11.17 -6.34
N VAL A 24 3.99 11.33 -5.27
CA VAL A 24 4.41 12.66 -4.84
C VAL A 24 5.34 13.31 -5.87
N PRO A 25 5.30 14.63 -6.07
CA PRO A 25 6.11 15.34 -7.05
C PRO A 25 7.51 15.68 -6.51
N TYR A 26 8.15 14.72 -5.86
CA TYR A 26 9.53 14.84 -5.37
C TYR A 26 10.11 13.44 -5.11
N ASN A 27 11.42 13.32 -5.34
CA ASN A 27 12.12 12.03 -5.22
C ASN A 27 12.48 11.74 -3.74
N CYS A 28 12.70 10.47 -3.43
CA CYS A 28 13.22 10.04 -2.14
C CYS A 28 14.72 10.35 -2.03
N GLY A 29 15.16 10.90 -0.88
CA GLY A 29 16.59 11.07 -0.60
C GLY A 29 17.35 9.74 -0.45
N ARG A 30 16.65 8.66 -0.10
CA ARG A 30 17.23 7.37 0.32
C ARG A 30 17.51 6.45 -0.87
N LYS A 31 18.56 5.64 -0.76
CA LYS A 31 19.07 4.74 -1.83
C LYS A 31 18.76 3.29 -1.53
N CYS A 32 17.49 2.99 -1.29
CA CYS A 32 17.03 1.64 -1.04
C CYS A 32 17.33 0.76 -2.27
N PRO A 33 17.96 -0.42 -2.11
CA PRO A 33 18.44 -1.22 -3.23
C PRO A 33 17.33 -1.83 -4.11
N PHE A 34 16.08 -1.80 -3.63
CA PHE A 34 14.88 -2.35 -4.27
C PHE A 34 13.95 -1.26 -4.81
N CYS A 35 14.34 0.01 -4.74
CA CYS A 35 13.48 1.11 -5.18
C CYS A 35 13.51 1.25 -6.70
N GLU A 36 12.40 0.88 -7.35
CA GLU A 36 12.23 1.01 -8.80
C GLU A 36 11.77 2.42 -9.21
N SER A 37 10.98 3.09 -8.37
CA SER A 37 10.38 4.39 -8.72
C SER A 37 11.39 5.53 -8.82
N ARG A 38 12.53 5.44 -8.13
CA ARG A 38 13.57 6.48 -8.11
C ARG A 38 14.02 6.90 -9.51
N LYS A 39 14.19 5.93 -10.42
CA LYS A 39 14.66 6.18 -11.79
C LYS A 39 13.66 7.02 -12.59
N MET A 40 12.36 6.90 -12.30
CA MET A 40 11.33 7.68 -12.99
C MET A 40 11.52 9.17 -12.73
N TYR A 41 11.77 9.55 -11.48
CA TYR A 41 11.98 10.94 -11.08
C TYR A 41 13.21 11.59 -11.74
N ASP A 42 14.24 10.81 -12.09
CA ASP A 42 15.47 11.34 -12.69
C ASP A 42 15.26 11.77 -14.17
N THR A 43 14.18 11.30 -14.81
CA THR A 43 13.90 11.53 -16.24
C THR A 43 12.66 12.37 -16.52
N LEU A 44 11.79 12.57 -15.53
CA LEU A 44 10.49 13.21 -15.68
C LEU A 44 10.51 14.70 -15.30
N ASP A 45 9.68 15.52 -15.96
CA ASP A 45 9.48 16.94 -15.63
C ASP A 45 8.48 17.10 -14.48
N VAL A 46 8.98 16.88 -13.27
CA VAL A 46 8.21 16.88 -12.03
C VAL A 46 7.79 18.30 -11.63
N SER A 47 6.50 18.50 -11.32
CA SER A 47 5.96 19.81 -10.94
C SER A 47 4.85 19.68 -9.89
N LEU A 48 5.05 20.34 -8.74
CA LEU A 48 4.03 20.42 -7.70
C LEU A 48 2.73 21.03 -8.23
N ASP A 49 2.81 22.15 -8.96
CA ASP A 49 1.61 22.86 -9.43
C ASP A 49 0.76 21.98 -10.35
N LYS A 50 1.40 21.24 -11.27
CA LYS A 50 0.69 20.27 -12.14
C LYS A 50 0.03 19.16 -11.32
N THR A 51 0.72 18.64 -10.30
CA THR A 51 0.16 17.62 -9.41
C THR A 51 -1.03 18.17 -8.61
N LEU A 52 -0.93 19.39 -8.06
CA LEU A 52 -2.04 20.01 -7.33
C LEU A 52 -3.25 20.24 -8.24
N ASP A 53 -3.05 20.58 -9.52
CA ASP A 53 -4.14 20.68 -10.50
C ASP A 53 -4.83 19.34 -10.77
N VAL A 54 -4.08 18.24 -10.89
CA VAL A 54 -4.65 16.89 -10.97
C VAL A 54 -5.44 16.57 -9.70
N LEU A 55 -4.88 16.86 -8.52
CA LEU A 55 -5.55 16.59 -7.25
C LEU A 55 -6.85 17.37 -7.09
N ARG A 56 -6.94 18.62 -7.57
CA ARG A 56 -8.20 19.38 -7.57
C ARG A 56 -9.27 18.66 -8.40
N ARG A 57 -8.88 18.12 -9.56
CA ARG A 57 -9.81 17.35 -10.42
C ARG A 57 -10.19 16.01 -9.79
N ILE A 58 -9.29 15.38 -9.03
CA ILE A 58 -9.61 14.19 -8.21
C ILE A 58 -10.57 14.56 -7.07
N ALA A 59 -10.34 15.67 -6.39
CA ALA A 59 -11.18 16.14 -5.30
C ALA A 59 -12.64 16.36 -5.78
N ASP A 60 -12.80 16.93 -6.97
CA ASP A 60 -14.09 17.19 -7.62
C ASP A 60 -14.75 15.94 -8.25
N SER A 61 -14.05 14.80 -8.33
CA SER A 61 -14.53 13.58 -8.97
C SER A 61 -15.17 12.60 -7.95
N ASP A 62 -15.73 11.51 -8.45
CA ASP A 62 -16.25 10.40 -7.64
C ASP A 62 -15.16 9.47 -7.09
N ILE A 63 -13.88 9.75 -7.30
CA ILE A 63 -12.79 8.98 -6.68
C ILE A 63 -12.85 9.18 -5.16
N GLU A 64 -12.83 8.11 -4.39
CA GLU A 64 -13.07 8.12 -2.93
C GLU A 64 -11.77 7.90 -2.15
N ASP A 65 -11.03 6.84 -2.52
CA ASP A 65 -9.83 6.39 -1.83
C ASP A 65 -8.57 6.84 -2.59
N ILE A 66 -7.65 7.52 -1.90
CA ILE A 66 -6.39 8.02 -2.47
C ILE A 66 -5.22 7.39 -1.74
N MET A 67 -4.31 6.75 -2.47
CA MET A 67 -3.00 6.36 -1.94
C MET A 67 -1.96 7.36 -2.39
N ILE A 68 -1.29 8.01 -1.45
CA ILE A 68 -0.10 8.81 -1.74
C ILE A 68 1.13 7.90 -1.63
N THR A 69 1.95 7.89 -2.68
CA THR A 69 3.09 6.98 -2.82
C THR A 69 4.23 7.65 -3.60
N GLY A 70 5.24 6.89 -4.01
CA GLY A 70 6.27 7.34 -4.94
C GLY A 70 7.64 7.41 -4.30
N GLY A 71 8.25 8.59 -4.29
CA GLY A 71 9.51 8.85 -3.60
C GLY A 71 9.42 8.52 -2.10
N GLU A 72 9.44 9.53 -1.25
CA GLU A 72 9.09 9.37 0.15
C GLU A 72 8.12 10.50 0.51
N PRO A 73 6.82 10.23 0.64
CA PRO A 73 5.84 11.28 0.91
C PRO A 73 6.15 12.14 2.14
N CYS A 74 6.78 11.55 3.16
CA CYS A 74 7.10 12.28 4.38
C CYS A 74 8.42 13.08 4.33
N ASP A 75 9.17 13.06 3.21
CA ASP A 75 10.41 13.86 3.05
C ASP A 75 10.11 15.34 2.83
N ASN A 76 8.91 15.70 2.36
CA ASN A 76 8.49 17.09 2.16
C ASN A 76 7.08 17.34 2.70
N LEU A 77 7.01 17.65 3.99
CA LEU A 77 5.75 17.87 4.71
C LEU A 77 4.97 19.11 4.23
N ASP A 78 5.65 20.16 3.74
CA ASP A 78 4.96 21.32 3.15
C ASP A 78 4.19 20.91 1.88
N TYR A 79 4.81 20.10 1.02
CA TYR A 79 4.18 19.66 -0.22
C TYR A 79 3.10 18.61 0.07
N LEU A 80 3.35 17.67 0.98
CA LEU A 80 2.35 16.71 1.42
C LEU A 80 1.13 17.41 2.03
N GLY A 81 1.33 18.41 2.89
CA GLY A 81 0.25 19.22 3.47
C GLY A 81 -0.62 19.89 2.41
N LYS A 82 0.00 20.52 1.40
CA LYS A 82 -0.74 21.11 0.26
C LYS A 82 -1.57 20.08 -0.52
N MET A 83 -1.06 18.86 -0.69
CA MET A 83 -1.81 17.77 -1.33
C MET A 83 -2.99 17.33 -0.44
N LEU A 84 -2.76 17.16 0.86
CA LEU A 84 -3.78 16.75 1.83
C LEU A 84 -4.87 17.81 2.03
N ASP A 85 -4.54 19.10 1.96
CA ASP A 85 -5.51 20.21 2.01
C ASP A 85 -6.54 20.12 0.88
N ILE A 86 -6.10 19.75 -0.33
CA ILE A 86 -6.97 19.53 -1.49
C ILE A 86 -7.83 18.28 -1.30
N LEU A 87 -7.24 17.23 -0.72
CA LEU A 87 -7.86 15.91 -0.53
C LEU A 87 -8.61 15.76 0.80
N LYS A 88 -8.82 16.83 1.56
CA LYS A 88 -9.39 16.80 2.92
C LYS A 88 -10.75 16.10 3.04
N ASP A 89 -11.52 16.06 1.96
CA ASP A 89 -12.85 15.45 1.89
C ASP A 89 -12.81 14.02 1.29
N LYS A 90 -11.62 13.48 1.03
CA LYS A 90 -11.36 12.11 0.55
C LYS A 90 -10.83 11.22 1.67
N ILE A 91 -10.75 9.92 1.41
CA ILE A 91 -10.07 8.95 2.28
C ILE A 91 -8.64 8.81 1.77
N VAL A 92 -7.66 9.20 2.57
CA VAL A 92 -6.24 9.16 2.18
C VAL A 92 -5.50 8.07 2.92
N TYR A 93 -4.68 7.32 2.20
CA TYR A 93 -3.66 6.42 2.73
C TYR A 93 -2.29 6.88 2.25
N VAL A 94 -1.24 6.61 3.03
CA VAL A 94 0.13 7.04 2.68
C VAL A 94 1.08 5.85 2.76
N ASN A 95 1.77 5.55 1.65
CA ASN A 95 2.91 4.64 1.61
C ASN A 95 4.18 5.41 2.01
N THR A 96 4.88 4.97 3.06
CA THR A 96 6.03 5.71 3.59
C THR A 96 7.05 4.78 4.24
N LEU A 97 8.31 5.21 4.32
CA LEU A 97 9.33 4.66 5.22
C LEU A 97 9.17 5.19 6.64
N PHE A 98 8.43 6.29 6.81
CA PHE A 98 8.25 7.05 8.04
C PHE A 98 9.62 7.45 8.62
N PRO A 99 10.26 8.50 8.09
CA PRO A 99 11.64 8.84 8.45
C PRO A 99 11.77 9.34 9.89
N SER A 100 12.89 8.97 10.53
CA SER A 100 13.10 9.25 11.95
C SER A 100 13.31 10.73 12.24
N GLU A 101 13.96 11.48 11.34
CA GLU A 101 14.28 12.90 11.52
C GLU A 101 13.05 13.79 11.66
N SER A 102 11.93 13.41 11.03
CA SER A 102 10.67 14.18 11.01
C SER A 102 9.54 13.45 11.74
N ALA A 103 9.84 12.38 12.48
CA ALA A 103 8.84 11.49 13.06
C ALA A 103 7.77 12.21 13.91
N LYS A 104 8.18 13.22 14.68
CA LYS A 104 7.27 14.01 15.52
C LYS A 104 6.28 14.83 14.68
N ASP A 105 6.77 15.48 13.63
CA ASP A 105 5.97 16.35 12.77
C ASP A 105 5.03 15.51 11.89
N ILE A 106 5.52 14.37 11.37
CA ILE A 106 4.69 13.39 10.64
C ILE A 106 3.57 12.86 11.54
N THR A 107 3.89 12.53 12.80
CA THR A 107 2.90 12.07 13.78
C THR A 107 1.82 13.14 13.99
N HIS A 108 2.23 14.40 14.18
CA HIS A 108 1.29 15.50 14.35
C HIS A 108 0.41 15.69 13.11
N MET A 109 1.00 15.64 11.92
CA MET A 109 0.31 15.75 10.64
C MET A 109 -0.79 14.69 10.50
N PHE A 110 -0.49 13.42 10.72
CA PHE A 110 -1.45 12.33 10.49
C PHE A 110 -2.46 12.15 11.64
N ASP A 111 -2.05 12.34 12.89
CA ASP A 111 -2.93 12.09 14.04
C ASP A 111 -3.79 13.31 14.43
N VAL A 112 -3.41 14.51 13.99
CA VAL A 112 -4.04 15.76 14.44
C VAL A 112 -4.46 16.66 13.27
N GLU A 113 -3.55 17.04 12.38
CA GLU A 113 -3.82 18.06 11.37
C GLU A 113 -4.72 17.56 10.23
N TYR A 114 -4.47 16.33 9.75
CA TYR A 114 -5.11 15.77 8.56
C TYR A 114 -5.89 14.49 8.86
N PRO A 115 -7.09 14.60 9.46
CA PRO A 115 -7.93 13.43 9.77
C PRO A 115 -8.45 12.71 8.51
N CYS A 116 -8.26 13.26 7.31
CA CYS A 116 -8.51 12.57 6.04
C CYS A 116 -7.57 11.37 5.84
N VAL A 117 -6.39 11.38 6.48
CA VAL A 117 -5.48 10.23 6.50
C VAL A 117 -6.07 9.14 7.40
N LYS A 118 -6.52 8.04 6.79
CA LYS A 118 -7.18 6.91 7.49
C LYS A 118 -6.28 5.72 7.74
N GLY A 119 -5.06 5.73 7.21
CA GLY A 119 -4.08 4.69 7.45
C GLY A 119 -2.76 4.99 6.78
N ILE A 120 -1.69 4.40 7.29
CA ILE A 120 -0.38 4.46 6.68
C ILE A 120 0.18 3.06 6.47
N ASN A 121 0.91 2.91 5.37
CA ASN A 121 1.58 1.69 4.96
C ASN A 121 3.08 1.91 5.10
N VAL A 122 3.64 1.39 6.18
CA VAL A 122 5.03 1.64 6.57
C VAL A 122 5.91 0.48 6.13
N SER A 123 6.91 0.75 5.29
CA SER A 123 7.78 -0.31 4.78
C SER A 123 8.87 -0.67 5.80
N ARG A 124 8.96 -1.95 6.16
CA ARG A 124 9.95 -2.54 7.08
C ARG A 124 10.31 -3.91 6.50
N HIS A 125 11.57 -4.33 6.52
CA HIS A 125 11.98 -5.53 5.75
C HIS A 125 12.68 -6.59 6.60
N LEU A 126 13.26 -6.19 7.73
CA LEU A 126 14.17 -7.04 8.47
C LEU A 126 13.69 -7.26 9.91
N SER A 127 14.27 -8.26 10.56
CA SER A 127 13.81 -8.75 11.86
C SER A 127 13.99 -7.79 13.02
N THR A 128 14.84 -6.77 12.89
CA THR A 128 15.10 -5.79 13.97
C THR A 128 15.19 -4.38 13.41
N TYR A 129 14.97 -3.39 14.29
CA TYR A 129 15.11 -1.98 13.96
C TYR A 129 16.50 -1.65 13.42
N GLU A 130 17.56 -2.18 14.03
CA GLU A 130 18.95 -1.89 13.65
C GLU A 130 19.23 -2.37 12.22
N LYS A 131 18.71 -3.55 11.87
CA LYS A 131 18.83 -4.11 10.52
C LYS A 131 18.06 -3.25 9.52
N ASP A 132 16.81 -2.89 9.83
CA ASP A 132 16.03 -1.97 8.99
C ASP A 132 16.70 -0.61 8.87
N SER A 133 17.33 -0.10 9.91
CA SER A 133 18.02 1.19 9.88
C SER A 133 19.23 1.18 8.96
N ALA A 134 19.97 0.07 8.93
CA ALA A 134 21.05 -0.12 7.97
C ALA A 134 20.53 -0.25 6.52
N PHE A 135 19.33 -0.81 6.33
CA PHE A 135 18.76 -1.10 5.02
C PHE A 135 17.95 0.06 4.41
N LEU A 136 17.21 0.78 5.25
CA LEU A 136 16.24 1.81 4.89
C LEU A 136 16.70 3.22 5.25
N TYR A 137 17.91 3.39 5.78
CA TYR A 137 18.51 4.68 6.13
C TYR A 137 17.70 5.46 7.18
N ALA A 138 17.78 4.99 8.43
CA ALA A 138 17.19 5.62 9.61
C ALA A 138 15.65 5.81 9.55
N PRO A 139 14.87 4.72 9.39
CA PRO A 139 13.43 4.79 9.57
C PRO A 139 13.08 5.09 11.04
N ALA A 140 11.86 5.53 11.32
CA ALA A 140 11.39 5.70 12.69
C ALA A 140 11.37 4.39 13.47
N THR A 141 11.57 4.51 14.78
CA THR A 141 11.58 3.38 15.71
C THR A 141 10.21 2.73 15.80
N ASP A 142 10.19 1.47 16.23
CA ASP A 142 8.95 0.70 16.36
C ASP A 142 8.00 1.34 17.37
N ASP A 143 8.52 1.90 18.47
CA ASP A 143 7.72 2.57 19.50
C ASP A 143 7.00 3.82 18.98
N VAL A 144 7.62 4.55 18.05
CA VAL A 144 6.94 5.70 17.41
C VAL A 144 5.73 5.19 16.64
N LEU A 145 5.91 4.16 15.80
CA LEU A 145 4.82 3.58 15.02
C LEU A 145 3.73 2.94 15.90
N GLY A 146 4.13 2.29 17.00
CA GLY A 146 3.23 1.74 18.02
C GLY A 146 2.44 2.82 18.75
N SER A 147 2.94 4.06 18.83
CA SER A 147 2.24 5.18 19.49
C SER A 147 1.26 5.95 18.62
N LEU A 148 1.31 5.78 17.29
CA LEU A 148 0.45 6.50 16.35
C LEU A 148 -1.03 6.18 16.58
N LYS A 149 -1.91 7.16 16.38
CA LYS A 149 -3.37 6.94 16.41
C LYS A 149 -3.88 6.43 15.07
N VAL A 150 -3.39 7.00 13.97
CA VAL A 150 -3.71 6.56 12.61
C VAL A 150 -3.38 5.07 12.46
N PRO A 151 -4.26 4.23 11.88
CA PRO A 151 -3.98 2.82 11.63
C PRO A 151 -2.65 2.61 10.88
N VAL A 152 -1.90 1.58 11.26
CA VAL A 152 -0.57 1.30 10.69
C VAL A 152 -0.56 -0.10 10.12
N ARG A 153 -0.25 -0.21 8.84
CA ARG A 153 0.13 -1.46 8.20
C ARG A 153 1.64 -1.49 8.04
N ILE A 154 2.29 -2.48 8.62
CA ILE A 154 3.69 -2.76 8.37
C ILE A 154 3.78 -3.65 7.12
N ASN A 155 4.44 -3.17 6.07
CA ASN A 155 4.63 -3.91 4.82
C ASN A 155 6.06 -4.45 4.73
N CYS A 156 6.18 -5.77 4.70
CA CYS A 156 7.44 -6.50 4.57
C CYS A 156 7.49 -7.26 3.25
N VAL A 157 8.28 -6.80 2.29
CA VAL A 157 8.54 -7.58 1.06
C VAL A 157 9.37 -8.81 1.43
N ILE A 158 8.90 -9.99 1.07
CA ILE A 158 9.56 -11.27 1.32
C ILE A 158 10.85 -11.32 0.49
N GLN A 159 12.00 -11.34 1.16
CA GLN A 159 13.31 -11.41 0.52
C GLN A 159 13.75 -12.85 0.21
N ASP A 160 13.33 -13.81 1.03
CA ASP A 160 13.60 -15.23 0.85
C ASP A 160 12.33 -16.04 1.15
N LYS A 161 11.77 -16.68 0.13
CA LYS A 161 10.55 -17.50 0.27
C LYS A 161 10.78 -18.76 1.10
N ARG A 162 12.04 -19.13 1.37
CA ARG A 162 12.44 -20.25 2.23
C ARG A 162 13.03 -19.79 3.56
N ALA A 163 12.79 -18.53 3.95
CA ALA A 163 13.23 -18.01 5.23
C ALA A 163 12.81 -18.97 6.37
N PRO A 164 13.72 -19.29 7.30
CA PRO A 164 13.40 -20.18 8.40
C PRO A 164 12.31 -19.57 9.28
N PHE A 165 11.45 -20.40 9.86
CA PHE A 165 10.39 -19.94 10.76
C PHE A 165 10.91 -19.04 11.88
N SER A 166 12.10 -19.32 12.43
CA SER A 166 12.70 -18.46 13.46
C SER A 166 12.91 -17.01 13.02
N TRP A 167 13.18 -16.77 11.74
CA TRP A 167 13.24 -15.41 11.19
C TRP A 167 11.85 -14.82 11.04
N VAL A 168 10.90 -15.57 10.46
CA VAL A 168 9.51 -15.11 10.30
C VAL A 168 8.91 -14.74 11.65
N ASP A 169 9.05 -15.61 12.65
CA ASP A 169 8.59 -15.38 14.02
C ASP A 169 9.28 -14.18 14.64
N SER A 170 10.59 -13.99 14.43
CA SER A 170 11.26 -12.80 14.95
C SER A 170 10.68 -11.48 14.40
N VAL A 171 10.22 -11.45 13.15
CA VAL A 171 9.53 -10.29 12.58
C VAL A 171 8.13 -10.14 13.18
N VAL A 172 7.36 -11.21 13.30
CA VAL A 172 6.02 -11.18 13.92
C VAL A 172 6.11 -10.69 15.37
N ARG A 173 6.98 -11.30 16.19
CA ARG A 173 7.20 -10.96 17.60
C ARG A 173 7.67 -9.52 17.81
N ARG A 174 8.39 -8.94 16.85
CA ARG A 174 8.79 -7.53 16.88
C ARG A 174 7.56 -6.62 16.86
N TRP A 175 6.61 -6.90 15.98
CA TRP A 175 5.41 -6.07 15.80
C TRP A 175 4.29 -6.40 16.78
N GLU A 176 4.21 -7.65 17.27
CA GLU A 176 3.29 -8.00 18.38
C GLU A 176 3.51 -7.12 19.61
N LYS A 177 4.77 -6.84 19.97
CA LYS A 177 5.12 -5.93 21.08
C LYS A 177 4.47 -4.54 20.94
N GLN A 178 4.31 -4.08 19.70
CA GLN A 178 3.70 -2.79 19.40
C GLN A 178 2.17 -2.91 19.32
N HIS A 179 1.66 -4.03 18.81
CA HIS A 179 0.23 -4.31 18.72
C HIS A 179 -0.47 -4.30 20.09
N ASP A 180 0.19 -4.78 21.16
CA ASP A 180 -0.33 -4.73 22.53
C ASP A 180 -0.73 -3.30 22.96
N HIS A 181 -0.07 -2.29 22.38
CA HIS A 181 -0.32 -0.87 22.62
C HIS A 181 -1.16 -0.22 21.52
N LYS A 182 -1.36 -0.91 20.39
CA LYS A 182 -2.01 -0.43 19.16
C LYS A 182 -2.78 -1.55 18.45
N PRO A 183 -4.07 -1.74 18.77
CA PRO A 183 -4.87 -2.83 18.19
C PRO A 183 -5.09 -2.72 16.67
N ASN A 184 -4.87 -1.53 16.08
CA ASN A 184 -4.98 -1.29 14.63
C ASN A 184 -3.61 -1.31 13.92
N LEU A 185 -2.66 -2.08 14.45
CA LEU A 185 -1.40 -2.41 13.79
C LEU A 185 -1.52 -3.78 13.13
N GLU A 186 -1.26 -3.83 11.82
CA GLU A 186 -1.24 -5.07 11.04
C GLU A 186 0.15 -5.31 10.45
N LEU A 187 0.52 -6.59 10.28
CA LEU A 187 1.76 -7.00 9.61
C LEU A 187 1.45 -7.71 8.30
N HIS A 188 2.02 -7.24 7.20
CA HIS A 188 1.81 -7.79 5.86
C HIS A 188 3.13 -8.28 5.29
N PHE A 189 3.29 -9.59 5.16
CA PHE A 189 4.33 -10.20 4.35
C PHE A 189 3.87 -10.21 2.89
N ARG A 190 4.53 -9.43 2.05
CA ARG A 190 4.17 -9.22 0.65
C ARG A 190 5.12 -9.97 -0.28
N GLU A 191 4.56 -10.73 -1.21
CA GLU A 191 5.32 -11.29 -2.33
C GLU A 191 5.87 -10.17 -3.22
N ASN A 192 7.03 -10.42 -3.83
CA ASN A 192 7.59 -9.50 -4.81
C ASN A 192 6.62 -9.38 -5.99
N PHE A 193 5.97 -8.23 -6.14
CA PHE A 193 4.92 -8.03 -7.15
C PHE A 193 5.45 -8.18 -8.59
N ASN A 194 6.75 -8.01 -8.82
CA ASN A 194 7.38 -8.28 -10.11
C ASN A 194 7.39 -9.77 -10.48
N GLU A 195 7.13 -10.66 -9.52
CA GLU A 195 7.07 -12.12 -9.71
C GLU A 195 5.63 -12.66 -9.71
N VAL A 196 4.64 -11.80 -9.43
CA VAL A 196 3.23 -12.19 -9.38
C VAL A 196 2.59 -11.96 -10.75
N THR A 197 1.90 -12.98 -11.26
CA THR A 197 1.20 -12.96 -12.55
C THR A 197 -0.24 -13.43 -12.37
N ALA A 198 -1.10 -13.22 -13.38
CA ALA A 198 -2.48 -13.68 -13.33
C ALA A 198 -2.57 -15.21 -13.13
N GLU A 199 -1.61 -15.96 -13.67
CA GLU A 199 -1.55 -17.42 -13.58
C GLU A 199 -1.19 -17.90 -12.17
N ASN A 200 -0.37 -17.13 -11.42
CA ASN A 200 0.15 -17.55 -10.12
C ASN A 200 -0.45 -16.80 -8.92
N LEU A 201 -1.28 -15.78 -9.17
CA LEU A 201 -1.87 -14.92 -8.14
C LEU A 201 -2.55 -15.74 -7.04
N HIS A 202 -3.45 -16.66 -7.42
CA HIS A 202 -4.23 -17.47 -6.48
C HIS A 202 -3.64 -18.85 -6.19
N ILE A 203 -2.40 -19.11 -6.63
CA ILE A 203 -1.73 -20.38 -6.31
C ILE A 203 -1.13 -20.29 -4.90
N GLN A 204 -1.57 -21.17 -4.01
CA GLN A 204 -1.17 -21.20 -2.59
C GLN A 204 -0.09 -22.26 -2.29
N ASP A 205 0.99 -22.29 -3.07
CA ASP A 205 2.08 -23.28 -2.96
C ASP A 205 3.41 -22.72 -2.44
N SER A 206 3.43 -21.44 -2.03
CA SER A 206 4.62 -20.77 -1.53
C SER A 206 5.16 -21.45 -0.26
N PRO A 207 6.47 -21.77 -0.18
CA PRO A 207 7.07 -22.30 1.05
C PRO A 207 6.93 -21.32 2.24
N PHE A 208 6.88 -20.01 1.96
CA PHE A 208 6.66 -18.99 2.97
C PHE A 208 5.24 -19.06 3.53
N LEU A 209 4.23 -19.13 2.65
CA LEU A 209 2.84 -19.31 3.05
C LEU A 209 2.65 -20.62 3.85
N LYS A 210 3.27 -21.71 3.40
CA LYS A 210 3.25 -22.98 4.14
C LYS A 210 3.83 -22.83 5.55
N THR A 211 4.93 -22.09 5.70
CA THR A 211 5.53 -21.78 7.00
C THR A 211 4.53 -21.04 7.90
N LEU A 212 3.78 -20.06 7.36
CA LEU A 212 2.74 -19.38 8.13
C LEU A 212 1.59 -20.32 8.52
N CYS A 213 1.11 -21.15 7.59
CA CYS A 213 0.05 -22.13 7.84
C CYS A 213 0.40 -23.17 8.91
N GLU A 214 1.68 -23.57 9.00
CA GLU A 214 2.14 -24.56 9.96
C GLU A 214 2.32 -24.00 11.38
N ASN A 215 2.49 -22.68 11.52
CA ASN A 215 2.91 -22.06 12.78
C ASN A 215 1.95 -21.01 13.36
N TYR A 216 1.06 -20.44 12.55
CA TYR A 216 0.08 -19.44 13.01
C TYR A 216 -1.36 -19.91 12.80
N LYS A 217 -2.27 -19.37 13.61
CA LYS A 217 -3.69 -19.69 13.52
C LYS A 217 -4.29 -19.03 12.29
N TYR A 218 -4.80 -19.82 11.35
CA TYR A 218 -5.57 -19.31 10.21
C TYR A 218 -6.73 -18.42 10.68
N HIS A 219 -6.93 -17.29 10.02
CA HIS A 219 -8.01 -16.34 10.30
C HIS A 219 -9.04 -16.35 9.17
N TYR A 220 -8.68 -15.84 7.99
CA TYR A 220 -9.53 -15.83 6.81
C TYR A 220 -8.71 -15.74 5.52
N TYR A 221 -9.39 -15.94 4.40
CA TYR A 221 -8.86 -15.80 3.05
C TYR A 221 -9.72 -14.81 2.28
N ASN A 222 -9.07 -13.89 1.56
CA ASN A 222 -9.73 -12.88 0.75
C ASN A 222 -9.12 -12.86 -0.65
N MET A 223 -9.96 -13.14 -1.64
CA MET A 223 -9.54 -13.31 -3.04
C MET A 223 -10.11 -12.17 -3.88
N GLY A 224 -9.23 -11.39 -4.51
CA GLY A 224 -9.60 -10.33 -5.45
C GLY A 224 -9.27 -10.70 -6.90
N THR A 225 -9.60 -9.82 -7.85
CA THR A 225 -9.17 -10.00 -9.25
C THR A 225 -7.72 -9.63 -9.50
N SER A 226 -7.13 -8.80 -8.62
CA SER A 226 -5.75 -8.32 -8.71
C SER A 226 -4.91 -8.60 -7.46
N PHE A 227 -5.48 -9.21 -6.44
CA PHE A 227 -4.79 -9.52 -5.18
C PHE A 227 -5.24 -10.85 -4.59
N ASP A 228 -4.41 -11.42 -3.72
CA ASP A 228 -4.67 -12.64 -2.96
C ASP A 228 -4.15 -12.49 -1.53
N ASP A 229 -5.04 -12.58 -0.54
CA ASP A 229 -4.73 -12.36 0.87
C ASP A 229 -5.06 -13.58 1.72
N VAL A 230 -4.06 -14.13 2.40
CA VAL A 230 -4.26 -15.12 3.47
C VAL A 230 -3.91 -14.48 4.80
N SER A 231 -4.87 -14.47 5.73
CA SER A 231 -4.73 -13.85 7.05
C SER A 231 -4.56 -14.91 8.14
N PHE A 232 -3.70 -14.61 9.11
CA PHE A 232 -3.40 -15.40 10.28
C PHE A 232 -3.46 -14.52 11.53
N LEU A 233 -3.65 -15.15 12.69
CA LEU A 233 -3.51 -14.52 14.00
C LEU A 233 -2.24 -15.02 14.66
N SER A 234 -1.46 -14.06 15.16
CA SER A 234 -0.38 -14.29 16.10
C SER A 234 -0.92 -14.61 17.52
N ASP A 235 -0.04 -14.89 18.48
CA ASP A 235 -0.45 -15.27 19.83
C ASP A 235 -1.12 -14.12 20.60
N SER A 236 -0.69 -12.88 20.33
CA SER A 236 -1.30 -11.65 20.86
C SER A 236 -2.65 -11.31 20.21
N GLY A 237 -3.00 -11.97 19.10
CA GLY A 237 -4.17 -11.63 18.29
C GLY A 237 -3.90 -10.58 17.21
N MET A 238 -2.65 -10.11 17.05
CA MET A 238 -2.27 -9.27 15.91
C MET A 238 -2.48 -10.03 14.59
N THR A 239 -3.11 -9.38 13.61
CA THR A 239 -3.32 -9.94 12.28
C THR A 239 -2.04 -9.89 11.45
N VAL A 240 -1.65 -11.06 10.94
CA VAL A 240 -0.52 -11.27 10.04
C VAL A 240 -1.03 -11.71 8.67
N TYR A 241 -0.64 -11.02 7.62
CA TYR A 241 -1.08 -11.29 6.25
C TYR A 241 0.06 -11.85 5.42
N TYR A 242 -0.28 -12.79 4.55
CA TYR A 242 0.47 -13.11 3.35
C TYR A 242 -0.27 -12.52 2.15
N HIS A 243 0.35 -11.55 1.50
CA HIS A 243 -0.28 -10.72 0.47
C HIS A 243 0.42 -10.90 -0.88
N LYS A 244 -0.36 -11.18 -1.91
CA LYS A 244 0.03 -11.09 -3.32
C LYS A 244 -0.79 -10.01 -4.01
N ILE A 245 -0.16 -9.30 -4.94
CA ILE A 245 -0.83 -8.30 -5.78
C ILE A 245 -0.18 -8.28 -7.15
N LEU A 246 -1.00 -8.11 -8.19
CA LEU A 246 -0.51 -7.93 -9.56
C LEU A 246 0.23 -6.60 -9.70
N PRO A 247 1.23 -6.52 -10.59
CA PRO A 247 1.97 -5.29 -10.86
C PRO A 247 1.19 -4.31 -11.76
N TYR A 248 -0.12 -4.51 -11.93
CA TYR A 248 -0.95 -3.74 -12.83
C TYR A 248 -2.36 -3.51 -12.30
N SER A 249 -2.96 -2.40 -12.71
CA SER A 249 -4.27 -1.92 -12.30
C SER A 249 -5.39 -2.35 -13.26
N ILE A 250 -5.05 -2.71 -14.50
CA ILE A 250 -6.02 -3.22 -15.48
C ILE A 250 -6.00 -4.75 -15.50
N CYS A 251 -7.16 -5.36 -15.23
CA CYS A 251 -7.37 -6.79 -15.36
C CYS A 251 -8.35 -7.09 -16.50
N LYS A 252 -7.97 -7.97 -17.44
CA LYS A 252 -8.84 -8.41 -18.53
C LYS A 252 -9.33 -9.83 -18.28
N ILE A 253 -10.64 -10.00 -18.12
CA ILE A 253 -11.29 -11.29 -17.87
C ILE A 253 -12.28 -11.56 -19.01
N GLY A 254 -11.83 -12.31 -20.02
CA GLY A 254 -12.60 -12.50 -21.25
C GLY A 254 -12.90 -11.15 -21.93
N PRO A 255 -14.19 -10.80 -22.15
CA PRO A 255 -14.56 -9.51 -22.74
C PRO A 255 -14.59 -8.34 -21.74
N LEU A 256 -14.39 -8.60 -20.45
CA LEU A 256 -14.48 -7.58 -19.40
C LEU A 256 -13.10 -6.96 -19.12
N THR A 257 -13.05 -5.64 -19.06
CA THR A 257 -11.88 -4.88 -18.56
C THR A 257 -12.25 -4.29 -17.20
N ILE A 258 -11.50 -4.64 -16.17
CA ILE A 258 -11.62 -4.11 -14.82
C ILE A 258 -10.45 -3.17 -14.58
N LEU A 259 -10.74 -1.92 -14.22
CA LEU A 259 -9.73 -0.96 -13.81
C LEU A 259 -9.86 -0.74 -12.31
N HIS A 260 -8.82 -1.12 -11.58
CA HIS A 260 -8.78 -1.03 -10.12
C HIS A 260 -8.56 0.37 -9.61
N GLU A 261 -7.67 1.12 -10.27
CA GLU A 261 -7.25 2.43 -9.80
C GLU A 261 -6.70 3.28 -10.94
N MET A 262 -6.89 4.59 -10.82
CA MET A 262 -6.18 5.58 -11.63
C MET A 262 -4.77 5.79 -11.07
N VAL A 263 -3.76 5.93 -11.91
CA VAL A 263 -2.38 6.21 -11.48
C VAL A 263 -1.98 7.61 -11.92
N VAL A 264 -1.51 8.44 -11.00
CA VAL A 264 -0.94 9.77 -11.28
C VAL A 264 0.56 9.71 -11.08
N PHE A 265 1.31 9.85 -12.17
CA PHE A 265 2.77 9.75 -12.20
C PHE A 265 3.45 11.01 -11.61
N PRO A 266 4.76 10.96 -11.32
CA PRO A 266 5.50 12.07 -10.72
C PRO A 266 5.43 13.41 -11.47
N ASP A 267 5.28 13.40 -12.80
CA ASP A 267 5.10 14.57 -13.66
C ASP A 267 3.64 15.02 -13.81
N ALA A 268 2.75 14.44 -13.00
CA ALA A 268 1.31 14.63 -13.00
C ALA A 268 0.59 14.04 -14.23
N GLU A 269 1.24 13.15 -14.99
CA GLU A 269 0.56 12.38 -16.03
C GLU A 269 -0.45 11.42 -15.40
N VAL A 270 -1.68 11.40 -15.93
CA VAL A 270 -2.75 10.50 -15.49
C VAL A 270 -2.82 9.29 -16.42
N CYS A 271 -2.74 8.12 -15.81
CA CYS A 271 -2.65 6.81 -16.46
C CYS A 271 -3.68 5.85 -15.87
N THR A 272 -3.98 4.79 -16.61
CA THR A 272 -4.80 3.67 -16.14
C THR A 272 -3.98 2.54 -15.56
N ASP A 273 -2.65 2.58 -15.70
CA ASP A 273 -1.77 1.56 -15.16
C ASP A 273 -0.37 2.10 -14.80
N TRP A 274 0.40 1.27 -14.09
CA TRP A 274 1.73 1.57 -13.56
C TRP A 274 2.85 1.57 -14.61
N ASP A 275 2.57 1.11 -15.82
CA ASP A 275 3.48 1.15 -16.97
C ASP A 275 3.33 2.42 -17.83
N GLY A 276 2.42 3.34 -17.43
CA GLY A 276 2.12 4.57 -18.16
C GLY A 276 1.02 4.41 -19.22
N SER A 277 0.36 3.25 -19.29
CA SER A 277 -0.76 3.04 -20.19
C SER A 277 -1.90 4.02 -19.92
N LYS A 278 -2.58 4.43 -21.00
CA LYS A 278 -3.79 5.26 -20.98
C LYS A 278 -4.98 4.54 -21.61
N ASP A 279 -4.84 3.24 -21.86
CA ASP A 279 -5.91 2.43 -22.44
C ASP A 279 -7.13 2.46 -21.53
N GLY A 280 -8.29 2.90 -22.07
CA GLY A 280 -9.54 3.01 -21.32
C GLY A 280 -9.64 4.23 -20.38
N LEU A 281 -8.69 5.18 -20.45
CA LEU A 281 -8.67 6.33 -19.56
C LEU A 281 -9.90 7.23 -19.72
N GLU A 282 -10.31 7.51 -20.96
CA GLU A 282 -11.44 8.40 -21.22
C GLU A 282 -12.75 7.84 -20.66
N GLU A 283 -12.97 6.53 -20.83
CA GLU A 283 -14.12 5.82 -20.26
C GLU A 283 -14.11 5.82 -18.74
N TYR A 284 -12.94 5.57 -18.13
CA TYR A 284 -12.80 5.61 -16.69
C TYR A 284 -13.06 7.01 -16.13
N CYS A 285 -12.47 8.04 -16.73
CA CYS A 285 -12.69 9.43 -16.34
C CYS A 285 -14.18 9.81 -16.40
N LYS A 286 -14.91 9.37 -17.44
CA LYS A 286 -16.38 9.53 -17.52
C LYS A 286 -17.10 8.80 -16.38
N TRP A 287 -16.69 7.58 -16.06
CA TRP A 287 -17.31 6.78 -14.98
C TRP A 287 -17.12 7.38 -13.58
N VAL A 288 -15.98 8.04 -13.36
CA VAL A 288 -15.66 8.68 -12.08
C VAL A 288 -15.89 10.20 -12.08
N ASN A 289 -16.52 10.77 -13.11
CA ASN A 289 -16.72 12.23 -13.25
C ASN A 289 -15.42 13.05 -13.17
N TYR A 290 -14.28 12.48 -13.54
CA TYR A 290 -13.00 13.17 -13.61
C TYR A 290 -12.87 13.93 -14.93
N LYS A 291 -12.46 15.20 -14.86
CA LYS A 291 -12.22 16.04 -16.03
C LYS A 291 -10.77 15.87 -16.49
N LEU A 292 -10.55 15.44 -17.73
CA LEU A 292 -9.23 15.41 -18.36
C LEU A 292 -8.68 16.82 -18.62
#